data_AF-A0A519GFW5-F1
#
_entry.id   AF-A0A519GFW5-F1
#
_cell.length_a   1.000
_cell.length_b   1.000
_cell.length_c   1.000
_cell.angle_alpha   90.00
_cell.angle_beta   90.00
_cell.angle_gamma   90.00
#
_symmetry.space_group_name_H-M   'P 1'
#
loop_
_entity.id
_entity.type
_entity.pdbx_description
1 polymer ?
#
loop_
_entity_poly.entity_id
_entity_poly.type
_entity_poly.pdbx_seq_one_letter_code
_entity_poly.pdbx_strand_id
1 'polypeptide(L)'
;DVPVEPLVGKVVLDTNNYYWERDGHIPELDRGEATTSGLLQQHLGGAKVAKAFNHIMARDITTTGSPAGTPGRRALGTASDFPEAVEVVTDLYDQLGFDTVSAGPLSESWRLERDRPAYVTRQDAAQLRDNLAKAERIRPGDAEN
;
A
#
# COMPACT_ATOMS: atom_id res chain seq x y z
N ASP A 1 14.47 -9.30 11.66
CA ASP A 1 14.26 -8.90 10.25
C ASP A 1 13.69 -10.03 9.42
N VAL A 2 13.00 -9.67 8.34
CA VAL A 2 12.44 -10.63 7.37
C VAL A 2 13.59 -11.29 6.61
N PRO A 3 13.63 -12.63 6.45
CA PRO A 3 14.72 -13.30 5.75
C PRO A 3 14.70 -13.01 4.25
N VAL A 4 15.88 -12.76 3.65
CA VAL A 4 16.01 -12.37 2.23
C VAL A 4 15.97 -13.60 1.32
N GLU A 5 16.78 -14.61 1.61
CA GLU A 5 17.03 -15.76 0.73
C GLU A 5 15.75 -16.51 0.31
N PRO A 6 14.78 -16.78 1.20
CA PRO A 6 13.55 -17.49 0.81
C PRO A 6 12.64 -16.68 -0.12
N LEU A 7 12.81 -15.35 -0.17
CA LEU A 7 11.95 -14.42 -0.90
C LEU A 7 12.53 -13.99 -2.25
N VAL A 8 13.75 -14.44 -2.59
CA VAL A 8 14.36 -14.16 -3.89
C VAL A 8 13.47 -14.68 -5.03
N GLY A 9 13.22 -13.79 -6.01
CA GLY A 9 12.36 -14.05 -7.16
C GLY A 9 10.86 -14.10 -6.85
N LYS A 10 10.44 -13.88 -5.60
CA LYS A 10 9.03 -13.91 -5.19
C LYS A 10 8.40 -12.54 -5.25
N VAL A 11 7.08 -12.53 -5.49
CA VAL A 11 6.24 -11.38 -5.20
C VAL A 11 5.98 -11.34 -3.69
N VAL A 12 6.24 -10.20 -3.06
CA VAL A 12 6.04 -9.98 -1.62
C VAL A 12 5.02 -8.88 -1.43
N LEU A 13 3.89 -9.20 -0.80
CA LEU A 13 2.85 -8.23 -0.48
C LEU A 13 3.18 -7.58 0.86
N ASP A 14 3.50 -6.29 0.82
CA ASP A 14 3.75 -5.47 1.99
C ASP A 14 2.47 -4.83 2.51
N THR A 15 2.06 -5.23 3.73
CA THR A 15 0.87 -4.71 4.40
C THR A 15 1.18 -3.69 5.49
N ASN A 16 2.43 -3.21 5.57
CA ASN A 16 2.87 -2.39 6.68
C ASN A 16 2.38 -0.94 6.63
N ASN A 17 2.23 -0.37 7.82
CA ASN A 17 2.11 1.05 8.09
C ASN A 17 3.11 1.42 9.19
N TYR A 18 3.83 2.51 8.98
CA TYR A 18 4.76 3.07 9.94
C TYR A 18 4.03 3.89 11.00
N TYR A 19 4.39 3.66 12.26
CA TYR A 19 3.91 4.37 13.43
C TYR A 19 5.12 4.67 14.32
N TRP A 20 5.60 5.91 14.36
CA TRP A 20 6.79 6.28 15.14
C TRP A 20 6.65 5.94 16.63
N GLU A 21 5.42 5.97 17.16
CA GLU A 21 5.11 5.61 18.55
C GLU A 21 5.39 4.13 18.86
N ARG A 22 5.28 3.27 17.84
CA ARG A 22 5.49 1.82 17.93
C ARG A 22 6.88 1.42 17.44
N ASP A 23 7.30 2.01 16.32
CA ASP A 23 8.46 1.59 15.54
C ASP A 23 9.72 2.40 15.89
N GLY A 24 9.58 3.49 16.64
CA GLY A 24 10.62 4.49 16.83
C GLY A 24 10.77 5.38 15.59
N HIS A 25 11.64 6.38 15.68
CA HIS A 25 11.89 7.31 14.57
C HIS A 25 12.78 6.70 13.49
N ILE A 26 12.27 6.66 12.26
CA ILE A 26 13.01 6.30 11.05
C ILE A 26 13.21 7.59 10.23
N PRO A 27 14.40 8.21 10.25
CA PRO A 27 14.58 9.58 9.77
C PRO A 27 14.15 9.81 8.31
N GLU A 28 14.34 8.83 7.43
CA GLU A 28 13.98 8.93 6.00
C GLU A 28 12.47 8.85 5.78
N LEU A 29 11.73 8.15 6.65
CA LEU A 29 10.25 8.13 6.64
C LEU A 29 9.70 9.40 7.27
N ASP A 30 10.28 9.86 8.39
CA ASP A 30 9.88 11.09 9.08
C ASP A 30 10.04 12.34 8.18
N ARG A 31 11.05 12.35 7.30
CA ARG A 31 11.24 13.42 6.30
C ARG A 31 10.46 13.20 5.00
N GLY A 32 9.72 12.09 4.87
CA GLY A 32 8.99 11.74 3.64
C GLY A 32 9.88 11.44 2.43
N GLU A 33 11.17 11.14 2.64
CA GLU A 33 12.14 10.84 1.57
C GLU A 33 11.99 9.40 1.06
N ALA A 34 11.65 8.48 1.96
CA ALA A 34 11.38 7.08 1.66
C ALA A 34 9.91 6.70 1.87
N THR A 35 9.53 5.50 1.43
CA THR A 35 8.25 4.86 1.74
C THR A 35 8.51 3.56 2.47
N THR A 36 7.57 3.06 3.28
CA THR A 36 7.82 1.81 4.05
C THR A 36 8.11 0.64 3.12
N SER A 37 7.36 0.57 2.01
CA SER A 37 7.50 -0.48 1.01
C SER A 37 8.78 -0.31 0.18
N GLY A 38 9.24 0.93 -0.02
CA GLY A 38 10.53 1.23 -0.64
C GLY A 38 11.70 0.75 0.23
N LEU A 39 11.67 0.99 1.55
CA LEU A 39 12.67 0.47 2.47
C LEU A 39 12.65 -1.07 2.52
N LEU A 40 11.45 -1.67 2.48
CA LEU A 40 11.35 -3.13 2.41
C LEU A 40 11.94 -3.68 1.11
N GLN A 41 11.75 -3.01 -0.03
CA GLN A 41 12.33 -3.43 -1.31
C GLN A 41 13.87 -3.33 -1.30
N GLN A 42 14.44 -2.33 -0.61
CA GLN A 42 15.90 -2.24 -0.44
C GLN A 42 16.44 -3.42 0.39
N HIS A 43 15.75 -3.79 1.47
CA HIS A 43 16.09 -4.95 2.29
C HIS A 43 15.94 -6.26 1.52
N LEU A 44 14.84 -6.41 0.76
CA LEU A 44 14.51 -7.58 -0.04
C LEU A 44 14.92 -7.40 -1.50
N GLY A 45 16.16 -7.01 -1.78
CA GLY A 45 16.61 -6.62 -3.12
C GLY A 45 16.45 -7.68 -4.23
N GLY A 46 16.31 -8.97 -3.87
CA GLY A 46 16.01 -10.06 -4.81
C GLY A 46 14.52 -10.36 -5.00
N ALA A 47 13.63 -9.74 -4.24
CA ALA A 47 12.18 -9.91 -4.31
C ALA A 47 11.50 -8.78 -5.12
N LYS A 48 10.22 -8.96 -5.39
CA LYS A 48 9.35 -7.98 -6.08
C LYS A 48 8.28 -7.52 -5.11
N VAL A 49 8.53 -6.41 -4.42
CA VAL A 49 7.63 -5.89 -3.38
C VAL A 49 6.47 -5.14 -4.01
N ALA A 50 5.26 -5.41 -3.53
CA ALA A 50 4.06 -4.62 -3.82
C ALA A 50 3.38 -4.20 -2.52
N LYS A 51 3.01 -2.93 -2.38
CA LYS A 51 2.21 -2.46 -1.24
C LYS A 51 0.77 -2.94 -1.43
N ALA A 52 0.20 -3.62 -0.46
CA ALA A 52 -1.15 -4.17 -0.54
C ALA A 52 -1.83 -4.21 0.84
N PHE A 53 -3.16 -4.13 0.89
CA PHE A 53 -4.00 -4.22 2.10
C PHE A 53 -3.73 -3.23 3.24
N ASN A 54 -2.67 -2.42 3.18
CA ASN A 54 -2.24 -1.58 4.30
C ASN A 54 -3.32 -0.55 4.71
N HIS A 55 -4.22 -0.18 3.80
CA HIS A 55 -5.26 0.83 4.02
C HIS A 55 -6.68 0.29 4.24
N ILE A 56 -6.84 -0.99 4.63
CA ILE A 56 -8.13 -1.60 4.96
C ILE A 56 -8.06 -2.27 6.34
N MET A 57 -9.16 -2.22 7.10
CA MET A 57 -9.25 -2.97 8.37
C MET A 57 -9.24 -4.48 8.10
N ALA A 58 -8.49 -5.24 8.89
CA ALA A 58 -8.39 -6.70 8.72
C ALA A 58 -9.76 -7.41 8.67
N ARG A 59 -10.71 -7.01 9.52
CA ARG A 59 -12.07 -7.57 9.54
C ARG A 59 -12.85 -7.34 8.24
N ASP A 60 -12.54 -6.25 7.53
CA ASP A 60 -13.27 -5.86 6.33
C ASP A 60 -12.82 -6.68 5.11
N ILE A 61 -11.59 -7.21 5.13
CA ILE A 61 -11.02 -8.02 4.04
C ILE A 61 -11.93 -9.22 3.75
N THR A 62 -12.43 -9.89 4.79
CA THR A 62 -13.24 -11.11 4.65
C THR A 62 -14.76 -10.86 4.68
N THR A 63 -15.20 -9.61 4.86
CA THR A 63 -16.63 -9.28 5.07
C THR A 63 -17.20 -8.25 4.11
N THR A 64 -16.36 -7.55 3.35
CA THR A 64 -16.81 -6.43 2.49
C THR A 64 -16.54 -6.60 1.00
N GLY A 65 -16.09 -7.79 0.58
CA GLY A 65 -15.94 -8.15 -0.83
C GLY A 65 -17.30 -8.28 -1.54
N SER A 66 -17.33 -7.95 -2.82
CA SER A 66 -18.50 -8.10 -3.69
C SER A 66 -18.09 -8.59 -5.09
N PRO A 67 -18.99 -9.27 -5.84
CA PRO A 67 -18.69 -9.72 -7.21
C PRO A 67 -18.24 -8.59 -8.13
N ALA A 68 -17.38 -8.92 -9.10
CA ALA A 68 -16.95 -7.98 -10.13
C ALA A 68 -18.16 -7.34 -10.86
N GLY A 69 -18.05 -6.05 -11.17
CA GLY A 69 -19.12 -5.28 -11.81
C GLY A 69 -20.23 -4.78 -10.87
N THR A 70 -20.19 -5.11 -9.57
CA THR A 70 -21.12 -4.54 -8.58
C THR A 70 -20.97 -3.01 -8.53
N PRO A 71 -22.03 -2.21 -8.68
CA PRO A 71 -21.96 -0.76 -8.54
C PRO A 71 -21.39 -0.36 -7.17
N GLY A 72 -20.36 0.49 -7.15
CA GLY A 72 -19.70 0.90 -5.91
C GLY A 72 -18.93 -0.23 -5.21
N ARG A 73 -18.48 -1.24 -5.96
CA ARG A 73 -17.53 -2.26 -5.47
C ARG A 73 -16.35 -1.56 -4.82
N ARG A 74 -16.00 -2.01 -3.61
CA ARG A 74 -14.91 -1.41 -2.84
C ARG A 74 -13.61 -1.63 -3.61
N ALA A 75 -12.80 -0.59 -3.72
CA ALA A 75 -11.48 -0.66 -4.31
C ALA A 75 -10.38 -0.62 -3.26
N LEU A 76 -9.29 -1.33 -3.54
CA LEU A 76 -8.05 -1.30 -2.78
C LEU A 76 -6.90 -0.83 -3.66
N GLY A 77 -5.92 -0.22 -3.00
CA GLY A 77 -4.73 0.34 -3.64
C GLY A 77 -3.59 -0.65 -3.72
N THR A 78 -2.75 -0.49 -4.73
CA THR A 78 -1.44 -1.16 -4.82
C THR A 78 -0.37 -0.23 -5.39
N ALA A 79 0.89 -0.51 -5.10
CA ALA A 79 2.04 0.18 -5.71
C ALA A 79 3.22 -0.81 -5.82
N SER A 80 3.91 -0.81 -6.96
CA SER A 80 5.09 -1.63 -7.19
C SER A 80 5.89 -1.13 -8.39
N ASP A 81 7.20 -1.36 -8.38
CA ASP A 81 8.08 -1.13 -9.53
C ASP A 81 8.05 -2.32 -10.53
N PHE A 82 7.36 -3.40 -10.19
CA PHE A 82 7.27 -4.64 -10.97
C PHE A 82 5.84 -4.86 -11.48
N PRO A 83 5.59 -4.76 -12.80
CA PRO A 83 4.25 -4.98 -13.36
C PRO A 83 3.63 -6.32 -12.95
N GLU A 84 4.43 -7.39 -12.90
CA GLU A 84 3.97 -8.73 -12.50
C GLU A 84 3.51 -8.79 -11.03
N ALA A 85 4.03 -7.93 -10.15
CA ALA A 85 3.59 -7.87 -8.77
C ALA A 85 2.25 -7.12 -8.67
N VAL A 86 2.04 -6.10 -9.50
CA VAL A 86 0.75 -5.40 -9.63
C VAL A 86 -0.32 -6.34 -10.17
N GLU A 87 -0.01 -7.17 -11.17
CA GLU A 87 -0.92 -8.19 -11.71
C GLU A 87 -1.34 -9.19 -10.62
N VAL A 88 -0.39 -9.75 -9.87
CA VAL A 88 -0.68 -10.69 -8.77
C VAL A 88 -1.60 -10.06 -7.71
N VAL A 89 -1.36 -8.80 -7.33
CA VAL A 89 -2.24 -8.10 -6.37
C VAL A 89 -3.61 -7.83 -6.97
N THR A 90 -3.68 -7.46 -8.25
CA THR A 90 -4.93 -7.20 -8.96
C THR A 90 -5.82 -8.44 -9.00
N ASP A 91 -5.24 -9.58 -9.38
CA ASP A 91 -5.94 -10.86 -9.44
C ASP A 91 -6.39 -11.33 -8.05
N LEU A 92 -5.56 -11.10 -7.03
CA LEU A 92 -5.91 -11.45 -5.64
C LEU A 92 -7.07 -10.58 -5.13
N TYR A 93 -7.01 -9.26 -5.35
CA TYR A 93 -8.10 -8.36 -4.97
C TYR A 93 -9.39 -8.72 -5.68
N ASP A 94 -9.34 -9.05 -6.98
CA ASP A 94 -10.55 -9.44 -7.70
C ASP A 94 -11.19 -10.71 -7.13
N GLN A 95 -10.37 -11.73 -6.86
CA GLN A 95 -10.82 -12.98 -6.20
C GLN A 95 -11.44 -12.73 -4.81
N LEU A 96 -10.93 -11.74 -4.08
CA LEU A 96 -11.44 -11.35 -2.77
C LEU A 96 -12.64 -10.39 -2.85
N GLY A 97 -13.05 -9.97 -4.04
CA GLY A 97 -14.21 -9.12 -4.22
C GLY A 97 -13.92 -7.61 -4.19
N PHE A 98 -12.70 -7.18 -4.49
CA PHE A 98 -12.29 -5.79 -4.53
C PHE A 98 -11.82 -5.35 -5.92
N ASP A 99 -12.10 -4.11 -6.30
CA ASP A 99 -11.45 -3.46 -7.43
C ASP A 99 -10.02 -3.04 -7.06
N THR A 100 -9.17 -2.85 -8.07
CA THR A 100 -7.77 -2.44 -7.85
C THR A 100 -7.49 -1.07 -8.46
N VAL A 101 -6.76 -0.22 -7.73
CA VAL A 101 -6.18 1.02 -8.25
C VAL A 101 -4.67 1.03 -7.96
N SER A 102 -3.85 1.08 -9.01
CA SER A 102 -2.41 1.27 -8.84
C SER A 102 -2.08 2.74 -8.60
N ALA A 103 -1.26 3.00 -7.58
CA ALA A 103 -0.61 4.30 -7.34
C ALA A 103 0.69 4.46 -8.15
N GLY A 104 1.09 3.44 -8.92
CA GLY A 104 2.32 3.42 -9.72
C GLY A 104 3.50 2.80 -8.96
N PRO A 105 4.72 3.37 -9.08
CA PRO A 105 5.94 2.82 -8.48
C PRO A 105 5.91 2.86 -6.95
N LEU A 106 6.83 2.14 -6.29
CA LEU A 106 6.92 2.12 -4.82
C LEU A 106 7.23 3.51 -4.23
N SER A 107 7.85 4.40 -5.01
CA SER A 107 8.07 5.80 -4.62
C SER A 107 6.78 6.60 -4.41
N GLU A 108 5.64 6.12 -4.92
CA GLU A 108 4.30 6.72 -4.77
C GLU A 108 3.44 5.97 -3.75
N SER A 109 3.96 4.90 -3.13
CA SER A 109 3.20 4.07 -2.19
C SER A 109 2.79 4.81 -0.91
N TRP A 110 3.45 5.92 -0.59
CA TRP A 110 3.12 6.80 0.53
C TRP A 110 1.67 7.33 0.45
N ARG A 111 1.07 7.44 -0.73
CA ARG A 111 -0.32 7.89 -0.91
C ARG A 111 -1.35 6.96 -0.26
N LEU A 112 -0.95 5.71 -0.01
CA LEU A 112 -1.76 4.68 0.64
C LEU A 112 -1.50 4.59 2.15
N GLU A 113 -0.47 5.27 2.66
CA GLU A 113 -0.03 5.13 4.05
C GLU A 113 -0.92 5.87 5.04
N ARG A 114 -0.62 5.67 6.33
CA ARG A 114 -1.26 6.34 7.45
C ARG A 114 -1.39 7.85 7.21
N ASP A 115 -2.50 8.40 7.70
CA ASP A 115 -2.84 9.83 7.65
C ASP A 115 -3.00 10.40 6.23
N ARG A 116 -2.99 9.55 5.19
CA ARG A 116 -3.42 9.93 3.85
C ARG A 116 -4.92 9.71 3.65
N PRO A 117 -5.57 10.42 2.71
CA PRO A 117 -7.02 10.31 2.49
C PRO A 117 -7.52 8.90 2.17
N ALA A 118 -6.68 8.05 1.58
CA ALA A 118 -7.05 6.67 1.26
C ALA A 118 -7.02 5.73 2.48
N TYR A 119 -6.43 6.13 3.61
CA TYR A 119 -6.18 5.26 4.75
C TYR A 119 -7.47 4.86 5.47
N VAL A 120 -7.75 3.55 5.53
CA VAL A 120 -8.89 2.94 6.26
C VAL A 120 -10.27 3.45 5.79
N THR A 121 -10.31 4.09 4.63
CA THR A 121 -11.54 4.63 4.05
C THR A 121 -12.21 3.59 3.15
N ARG A 122 -13.51 3.35 3.33
CA ARG A 122 -14.31 2.56 2.39
C ARG A 122 -14.60 3.43 1.16
N GLN A 123 -14.12 3.01 0.01
CA GLN A 123 -14.15 3.78 -1.23
C GLN A 123 -14.24 2.85 -2.45
N ASP A 124 -14.88 3.31 -3.52
CA ASP A 124 -14.81 2.67 -4.83
C ASP A 124 -13.56 3.11 -5.62
N ALA A 125 -13.40 2.60 -6.84
CA ALA A 125 -12.22 2.88 -7.65
C ALA A 125 -12.09 4.35 -8.08
N ALA A 126 -13.21 5.07 -8.26
CA ALA A 126 -13.17 6.49 -8.62
C ALA A 126 -12.74 7.32 -7.40
N GLN A 127 -13.37 7.07 -6.27
CA GLN A 127 -13.06 7.70 -4.99
C GLN A 127 -11.60 7.43 -4.55
N LEU A 128 -11.11 6.21 -4.77
CA LEU A 128 -9.71 5.87 -4.48
C LEU A 128 -8.75 6.68 -5.34
N ARG A 129 -8.98 6.81 -6.65
CA ARG A 129 -8.14 7.67 -7.52
C ARG A 129 -8.14 9.12 -7.03
N ASP A 130 -9.30 9.65 -6.66
CA ASP A 130 -9.40 11.02 -6.11
C ASP A 130 -8.64 11.17 -4.80
N ASN A 131 -8.75 10.20 -3.89
CA ASN A 131 -8.06 10.24 -2.60
C ASN A 131 -6.54 10.09 -2.74
N LEU A 132 -6.06 9.29 -3.71
CA LEU A 132 -4.64 9.23 -4.07
C LEU A 132 -4.13 10.56 -4.62
N ALA A 133 -4.93 11.25 -5.44
CA ALA A 133 -4.58 12.56 -6.00
C ALA A 133 -4.55 13.67 -4.94
N LYS A 134 -5.46 13.61 -3.94
CA LYS A 134 -5.52 14.56 -2.81
C LYS A 134 -4.43 14.34 -1.76
N ALA A 135 -3.77 13.18 -1.76
CA ALA A 135 -2.76 12.88 -0.76
C ALA A 135 -1.58 13.87 -0.88
N GLU A 136 -1.25 14.50 0.25
CA GLU A 136 -0.05 15.33 0.37
C GLU A 136 1.10 14.50 0.93
N ARG A 137 2.31 14.72 0.45
CA ARG A 137 3.51 14.04 0.97
C ARG A 137 3.93 14.70 2.28
N ILE A 138 4.40 13.89 3.23
CA ILE A 138 5.00 14.40 4.47
C ILE A 138 6.13 15.35 4.10
N ARG A 139 6.11 16.56 4.66
CA ARG A 139 7.20 17.53 4.54
C ARG A 139 8.11 17.46 5.77
N PRO A 140 9.41 17.75 5.62
CA PRO A 140 10.28 17.91 6.77
C PRO A 140 9.69 18.91 7.79
N GLY A 141 9.46 18.46 9.02
CA GLY A 141 8.85 19.25 10.11
C GLY A 141 7.39 18.91 10.44
N ASP A 142 6.70 18.11 9.61
CA ASP A 142 5.32 17.69 9.88
C ASP A 142 5.23 16.61 10.98
N ALA A 143 6.34 15.90 11.27
CA ALA A 143 6.40 14.79 12.21
C ALA A 143 6.43 15.20 13.70
N GLU A 144 6.46 16.51 14.00
CA GLU A 144 6.64 17.05 15.37
C GLU A 144 5.34 17.48 16.07
N ASN A 145 4.15 17.37 15.43
CA ASN A 145 2.87 17.79 16.01
C ASN A 145 1.90 16.65 16.26
#